data_AF-A0A8I1B3X8-F1
#
_entry.id   AF-A0A8I1B3X8-F1
#
_cell.length_a   1.000
_cell.length_b   1.000
_cell.length_c   1.000
_cell.angle_alpha   90.00
_cell.angle_beta   90.00
_cell.angle_gamma   90.00
#
_symmetry.space_group_name_H-M   'P 1'
#
loop_
_entity.id
_entity.type
_entity.pdbx_description
1 polymer ?
#
loop_
_entity_poly.entity_id
_entity_poly.type
_entity_poly.pdbx_seq_one_letter_code
_entity_poly.pdbx_strand_id
1 'polypeptide(L)'
;LDDTQLRNLETRLGYLRELEDRRQAILKSIGEQGKLTEALEKAINGTLSKTELEDLYLPYKPKRRTRGQIAIEAGLEPLADLLWNEPSHDPETEAAKYIDADNGVADTKAALDGARYILMERFAEDAGLLAKVRDYLWKNAHLVATVVSGKEEEGAKFRDYFDHHEPIATVPSHRALAMFRGRNEGVLQLSLNADPQFDEPPKESHGEQIIIDHLGLRLNNAPADGWRKGVVSWTWRIKVLMHLETELMGTVRERAEDEAINVFARNLHDLLM
;
A
#
# COMPACT_ATOMS: atom_id res chain seq x y z
N LEU A 1 13.86 -33.16 -19.65
CA LEU A 1 13.87 -32.28 -18.47
C LEU A 1 14.52 -33.06 -17.35
N ASP A 2 15.52 -32.50 -16.69
CA ASP A 2 16.06 -33.08 -15.45
C ASP A 2 15.14 -32.80 -14.25
N ASP A 3 15.42 -33.41 -13.10
CA ASP A 3 14.60 -33.29 -11.89
C ASP A 3 14.49 -31.84 -11.37
N THR A 4 15.55 -31.04 -11.54
CA THR A 4 15.54 -29.62 -11.15
C THR A 4 14.61 -28.82 -12.05
N GLN A 5 14.65 -29.08 -13.36
CA GLN A 5 13.75 -28.47 -14.34
C GLN A 5 12.29 -28.89 -14.11
N LEU A 6 12.04 -30.16 -13.78
CA LEU A 6 10.69 -30.66 -13.50
C LEU A 6 10.09 -30.04 -12.24
N ARG A 7 10.86 -29.90 -11.16
CA ARG A 7 10.42 -29.21 -9.94
C ARG A 7 10.13 -27.73 -10.19
N ASN A 8 11.00 -27.04 -10.93
CA ASN A 8 10.76 -25.65 -11.30
C ASN A 8 9.45 -25.50 -12.11
N LEU A 9 9.24 -26.38 -13.09
CA LEU A 9 8.02 -26.41 -13.90
C LEU A 9 6.80 -26.62 -13.02
N GLU A 10 6.82 -27.57 -12.08
CA GLU A 10 5.72 -27.84 -11.16
C GLU A 10 5.35 -26.60 -10.32
N THR A 11 6.35 -25.96 -9.70
CA THR A 11 6.14 -24.73 -8.91
C THR A 11 5.59 -23.60 -9.78
N ARG A 12 6.18 -23.37 -10.95
CA ARG A 12 5.76 -22.27 -11.84
C ARG A 12 4.38 -22.51 -12.42
N LEU A 13 4.04 -23.76 -12.76
CA LEU A 13 2.72 -24.14 -13.24
C LEU A 13 1.65 -23.92 -12.16
N GLY A 14 1.94 -24.27 -10.90
CA GLY A 14 1.05 -23.99 -9.77
C GLY A 14 0.75 -22.49 -9.64
N TYR A 15 1.81 -21.67 -9.60
CA TYR A 15 1.67 -20.21 -9.54
C TYR A 15 0.81 -19.64 -10.68
N LEU A 16 1.04 -20.09 -11.92
CA LEU A 16 0.32 -19.60 -13.10
C LEU A 16 -1.15 -20.03 -13.11
N ARG A 17 -1.48 -21.23 -12.62
CA ARG A 17 -2.86 -21.68 -12.46
C ARG A 17 -3.61 -20.82 -11.45
N GLU A 18 -3.01 -20.58 -10.29
CA GLU A 18 -3.61 -19.72 -9.26
C GLU A 18 -3.81 -18.28 -9.77
N LEU A 19 -2.84 -17.75 -10.52
CA LEU A 19 -2.97 -16.44 -11.16
C LEU A 19 -4.15 -16.42 -12.13
N GLU A 20 -4.30 -17.44 -12.98
CA GLU A 20 -5.36 -17.51 -13.97
C GLU A 20 -6.75 -17.69 -13.33
N ASP A 21 -6.88 -18.57 -12.34
CA ASP A 21 -8.12 -18.75 -11.58
C ASP A 21 -8.54 -17.43 -10.93
N ARG A 22 -7.57 -16.70 -10.35
CA ARG A 22 -7.82 -15.40 -9.74
C ARG A 22 -8.22 -14.34 -10.77
N ARG A 23 -7.57 -14.34 -11.94
CA ARG A 23 -7.87 -13.43 -13.06
C ARG A 23 -9.30 -13.59 -13.52
N GLN A 24 -9.75 -14.83 -13.74
CA GLN A 24 -11.12 -15.12 -14.16
C GLN A 24 -12.15 -14.67 -13.11
N ALA A 25 -11.86 -14.88 -11.82
CA ALA A 25 -12.74 -14.40 -10.75
C ALA A 25 -12.86 -12.87 -10.72
N ILE A 26 -11.75 -12.16 -10.94
CA ILE A 26 -11.71 -10.68 -11.00
C ILE A 26 -12.48 -10.17 -12.22
N LEU A 27 -12.21 -10.72 -13.41
CA LEU A 27 -12.92 -10.34 -14.64
C LEU A 27 -14.44 -10.51 -14.48
N LYS A 28 -14.87 -11.65 -13.93
CA LYS A 28 -16.28 -11.91 -13.63
C LYS A 28 -16.85 -10.88 -12.66
N SER A 29 -16.17 -10.62 -11.54
CA SER A 29 -16.66 -9.67 -10.52
C SER A 29 -16.79 -8.24 -11.07
N ILE A 30 -15.86 -7.78 -11.89
CA ILE A 30 -15.92 -6.45 -12.52
C ILE A 30 -16.99 -6.41 -13.61
N GLY A 31 -17.14 -7.49 -14.39
CA GLY A 31 -18.17 -7.65 -15.41
C GLY A 31 -19.59 -7.60 -14.82
N GLU A 32 -19.82 -8.27 -13.70
CA GLU A 32 -21.09 -8.24 -12.97
C GLU A 32 -21.46 -6.83 -12.46
N GLN A 33 -20.47 -5.97 -12.23
CA GLN A 33 -20.67 -4.56 -11.88
C GLN A 33 -20.91 -3.64 -13.09
N GLY A 34 -20.77 -4.16 -14.31
CA GLY A 34 -20.85 -3.37 -15.54
C GLY A 34 -19.70 -2.37 -15.72
N LYS A 35 -18.57 -2.57 -15.02
CA LYS A 35 -17.42 -1.65 -15.03
C LYS A 35 -16.21 -2.16 -15.83
N LEU A 36 -16.35 -3.32 -16.48
CA LEU A 36 -15.27 -3.93 -17.25
C LEU A 36 -15.14 -3.23 -18.61
N THR A 37 -14.16 -2.32 -18.71
CA THR A 37 -13.82 -1.66 -19.97
C THR A 37 -12.83 -2.49 -20.77
N GLU A 38 -12.78 -2.32 -22.10
CA GLU A 38 -11.81 -3.04 -22.96
C GLU A 38 -10.35 -2.78 -22.54
N ALA A 39 -10.04 -1.55 -22.11
CA ALA A 39 -8.71 -1.19 -21.63
C ALA A 39 -8.34 -1.93 -20.33
N LEU A 40 -9.30 -2.01 -19.40
CA LEU A 40 -9.12 -2.72 -18.14
C LEU A 40 -9.03 -4.23 -18.35
N GLU A 41 -9.89 -4.80 -19.20
CA GLU A 41 -9.84 -6.22 -19.56
C GLU A 41 -8.49 -6.58 -20.17
N LYS A 42 -7.97 -5.75 -21.08
CA LYS A 42 -6.64 -5.95 -21.67
C LYS A 42 -5.52 -5.87 -20.63
N ALA A 43 -5.58 -4.91 -19.71
CA ALA A 43 -4.61 -4.80 -18.62
C ALA A 43 -4.65 -6.02 -17.70
N ILE A 44 -5.87 -6.43 -17.31
CA ILE A 44 -6.10 -7.62 -16.49
C ILE A 44 -5.61 -8.86 -17.23
N ASN A 45 -5.81 -9.02 -18.53
CA ASN A 45 -5.32 -10.20 -19.27
C ASN A 45 -3.80 -10.18 -19.51
N GLY A 46 -3.19 -8.99 -19.56
CA GLY A 46 -1.76 -8.82 -19.84
C GLY A 46 -0.83 -9.03 -18.64
N THR A 47 -1.33 -8.89 -17.40
CA THR A 47 -0.45 -8.98 -16.22
C THR A 47 -0.03 -10.42 -15.88
N LEU A 48 1.25 -10.58 -15.52
CA LEU A 48 1.84 -11.82 -15.02
C LEU A 48 2.12 -11.79 -13.51
N SER A 49 1.72 -10.71 -12.84
CA SER A 49 1.95 -10.48 -11.41
C SER A 49 0.63 -10.59 -10.65
N LYS A 50 0.59 -11.45 -9.63
CA LYS A 50 -0.57 -11.51 -8.71
C LYS A 50 -0.82 -10.17 -8.02
N THR A 51 0.25 -9.43 -7.68
CA THR A 51 0.15 -8.11 -7.04
C THR A 51 -0.50 -7.09 -7.97
N GLU A 52 0.00 -6.96 -9.20
CA GLU A 52 -0.57 -6.02 -10.18
C GLU A 52 -2.01 -6.39 -10.54
N LEU A 53 -2.33 -7.69 -10.59
CA LEU A 53 -3.69 -8.16 -10.77
C LEU A 53 -4.63 -7.72 -9.63
N GLU A 54 -4.18 -7.79 -8.37
CA GLU A 54 -4.95 -7.28 -7.24
C GLU A 54 -5.06 -5.75 -7.25
N ASP A 55 -3.99 -5.03 -7.61
CA ASP A 55 -3.99 -3.57 -7.73
C ASP A 55 -5.07 -3.11 -8.73
N LEU A 56 -5.13 -3.73 -9.91
CA LEU A 56 -6.16 -3.46 -10.93
C LEU A 56 -7.59 -3.75 -10.44
N TYR A 57 -7.74 -4.65 -9.47
CA TYR A 57 -9.03 -5.02 -8.89
C TYR A 57 -9.46 -4.13 -7.71
N LEU A 58 -8.54 -3.42 -7.05
CA LEU A 58 -8.81 -2.63 -5.85
C LEU A 58 -10.05 -1.71 -5.96
N PRO A 59 -10.26 -0.95 -7.05
CA PRO A 59 -11.41 -0.05 -7.18
C PRO A 59 -12.77 -0.77 -7.20
N TYR A 60 -12.78 -2.05 -7.59
CA TYR A 60 -13.97 -2.86 -7.83
C TYR A 60 -14.21 -3.89 -6.73
N LYS A 61 -13.25 -4.09 -5.84
CA LYS A 61 -13.36 -5.01 -4.72
C LYS A 61 -14.49 -4.54 -3.79
N PRO A 62 -15.47 -5.39 -3.46
CA PRO A 62 -16.54 -5.03 -2.52
C PRO A 62 -15.97 -4.55 -1.18
N LYS A 63 -16.33 -3.34 -0.77
CA LYS A 63 -15.79 -2.71 0.46
C LYS A 63 -16.83 -2.69 1.56
N ARG A 64 -16.35 -2.82 2.79
CA ARG A 64 -17.13 -2.41 3.98
C ARG A 64 -17.35 -0.90 3.89
N ARG A 65 -18.45 -0.41 4.45
CA ARG A 65 -18.82 1.01 4.50
C ARG A 65 -17.66 1.88 5.02
N THR A 66 -16.88 2.47 4.10
CA THR A 66 -15.67 3.27 4.41
C THR A 66 -16.04 4.71 4.73
N ARG A 67 -15.09 5.49 5.28
CA ARG A 67 -15.30 6.94 5.46
C ARG A 67 -15.53 7.65 4.12
N GLY A 68 -14.84 7.23 3.06
CA GLY A 68 -15.08 7.74 1.71
C GLY A 68 -16.48 7.41 1.21
N GLN A 69 -16.95 6.17 1.38
CA GLN A 69 -18.32 5.78 1.00
C GLN A 69 -19.39 6.53 1.80
N ILE A 70 -19.19 6.72 3.11
CA ILE A 70 -20.11 7.52 3.94
C ILE A 70 -20.16 8.97 3.43
N ALA A 71 -19.02 9.55 3.03
CA ALA A 71 -18.97 10.87 2.45
C ALA A 71 -19.66 10.95 1.08
N ILE A 72 -19.53 9.93 0.23
CA ILE A 72 -20.26 9.83 -1.06
C ILE A 72 -21.77 9.74 -0.80
N GLU A 73 -22.20 8.89 0.14
CA GLU A 73 -23.61 8.76 0.55
C GLU A 73 -24.17 10.07 1.12
N ALA A 74 -23.35 10.85 1.81
CA ALA A 74 -23.68 12.20 2.31
C ALA A 74 -23.61 13.29 1.22
N GLY A 75 -23.36 12.94 -0.05
CA GLY A 75 -23.36 13.89 -1.16
C GLY A 75 -22.12 14.77 -1.28
N LEU A 76 -20.98 14.38 -0.69
CA LEU A 76 -19.73 15.15 -0.71
C LEU A 76 -18.84 14.88 -1.93
N GLU A 77 -19.20 13.93 -2.80
CA GLU A 77 -18.41 13.63 -4.01
C GLU A 77 -18.27 14.83 -4.96
N PRO A 78 -19.34 15.61 -5.26
CA PRO A 78 -19.19 16.81 -6.08
C PRO A 78 -18.26 17.87 -5.47
N LEU A 79 -18.22 18.00 -4.14
CA LEU A 79 -17.28 18.90 -3.45
C LEU A 79 -15.84 18.44 -3.64
N ALA A 80 -15.59 17.13 -3.49
CA ALA A 80 -14.27 16.55 -3.70
C ALA A 80 -13.77 16.77 -5.13
N ASP A 81 -14.63 16.53 -6.13
CA ASP A 81 -14.30 16.71 -7.54
C ASP A 81 -14.09 18.19 -7.89
N LEU A 82 -14.92 19.09 -7.37
CA LEU A 82 -14.80 20.54 -7.59
C LEU A 82 -13.45 21.06 -7.06
N LEU A 83 -13.15 20.82 -5.79
CA LEU A 83 -11.92 21.32 -5.16
C LEU A 83 -10.65 20.68 -5.74
N TRP A 84 -10.76 19.46 -6.28
CA TRP A 84 -9.62 18.82 -6.92
C TRP A 84 -9.32 19.37 -8.32
N ASN A 85 -10.36 19.62 -9.11
CA ASN A 85 -10.23 20.01 -10.52
C ASN A 85 -10.20 21.54 -10.73
N GLU A 86 -10.84 22.30 -9.86
CA GLU A 86 -10.98 23.77 -9.96
C GLU A 86 -10.33 24.46 -8.74
N PRO A 87 -8.99 24.56 -8.71
CA PRO A 87 -8.28 25.00 -7.52
C PRO A 87 -8.46 26.48 -7.18
N SER A 88 -9.09 27.26 -8.07
CA SER A 88 -9.49 28.64 -7.86
C SER A 88 -10.59 28.82 -6.81
N HIS A 89 -11.32 27.76 -6.49
CA HIS A 89 -12.38 27.82 -5.48
C HIS A 89 -11.83 27.75 -4.06
N ASP A 90 -12.43 28.55 -3.17
CA ASP A 90 -12.10 28.55 -1.75
C ASP A 90 -12.74 27.34 -1.05
N PRO A 91 -11.95 26.45 -0.42
CA PRO A 91 -12.47 25.23 0.20
C PRO A 91 -13.54 25.47 1.26
N GLU A 92 -13.37 26.47 2.13
CA GLU A 92 -14.32 26.75 3.21
C GLU A 92 -15.67 27.26 2.67
N THR A 93 -15.61 28.16 1.67
CA THR A 93 -16.81 28.71 1.01
C THR A 93 -17.60 27.63 0.28
N GLU A 94 -16.92 26.75 -0.46
CA GLU A 94 -17.59 25.65 -1.15
C GLU A 94 -18.12 24.59 -0.17
N ALA A 95 -17.34 24.23 0.86
CA ALA A 95 -17.75 23.27 1.87
C ALA A 95 -18.99 23.70 2.66
N ALA A 96 -19.19 25.01 2.87
CA ALA A 96 -20.36 25.54 3.55
C ALA A 96 -21.68 25.18 2.86
N LYS A 97 -21.66 24.92 1.54
CA LYS A 97 -22.84 24.51 0.76
C LYS A 97 -23.26 23.06 0.99
N TYR A 98 -22.40 22.27 1.63
CA TYR A 98 -22.57 20.84 1.87
C TYR A 98 -22.78 20.49 3.35
N ILE A 99 -23.00 21.49 4.22
CA ILE A 99 -23.32 21.25 5.63
C ILE A 99 -24.72 20.67 5.73
N ASP A 100 -24.79 19.46 6.26
CA ASP A 100 -26.02 18.70 6.49
C ASP A 100 -25.85 17.86 7.75
N ALA A 101 -26.28 18.43 8.88
CA ALA A 101 -26.15 17.77 10.18
C ALA A 101 -26.93 16.46 10.26
N ASP A 102 -28.04 16.34 9.53
CA ASP A 102 -28.89 15.15 9.51
C ASP A 102 -28.22 14.00 8.74
N ASN A 103 -27.39 14.32 7.74
CA ASN A 103 -26.55 13.37 7.01
C ASN A 103 -25.13 13.22 7.57
N GLY A 104 -24.87 13.71 8.79
CA GLY A 104 -23.59 13.52 9.50
C GLY A 104 -22.49 14.50 9.13
N VAL A 105 -22.80 15.58 8.42
CA VAL A 105 -21.88 16.66 8.04
C VAL A 105 -22.18 17.90 8.89
N ALA A 106 -21.60 17.94 10.10
CA ALA A 106 -21.96 18.95 11.11
C ALA A 106 -21.42 20.37 10.83
N ASP A 107 -20.29 20.48 10.12
CA ASP A 107 -19.61 21.75 9.84
C ASP A 107 -18.78 21.67 8.54
N THR A 108 -18.17 22.80 8.14
CA THR A 108 -17.32 22.86 6.94
C THR A 108 -16.13 21.92 7.03
N LYS A 109 -15.56 21.76 8.23
CA LYS A 109 -14.45 20.85 8.48
C LYS A 109 -14.84 19.40 8.20
N ALA A 110 -16.02 18.95 8.66
CA ALA A 110 -16.54 17.62 8.39
C ALA A 110 -16.75 17.39 6.88
N ALA A 111 -17.26 18.40 6.16
CA ALA A 111 -17.42 18.33 4.70
C ALA A 111 -16.05 18.18 3.99
N LEU A 112 -15.06 19.00 4.38
CA LEU A 112 -13.70 18.95 3.81
C LEU A 112 -12.96 17.66 4.15
N ASP A 113 -13.12 17.14 5.36
CA ASP A 113 -12.54 15.86 5.76
C ASP A 113 -13.21 14.68 5.02
N GLY A 114 -14.53 14.72 4.84
CA GLY A 114 -15.27 13.76 4.03
C GLY A 114 -14.80 13.76 2.57
N ALA A 115 -14.74 14.94 1.95
CA ALA A 115 -14.21 15.10 0.59
C ALA A 115 -12.75 14.63 0.46
N ARG A 116 -11.92 14.87 1.48
CA ARG A 116 -10.54 14.35 1.54
C ARG A 116 -10.52 12.83 1.53
N TYR A 117 -11.37 12.16 2.32
CA TYR A 117 -11.44 10.70 2.35
C TYR A 117 -11.83 10.09 1.00
N ILE A 118 -12.73 10.73 0.26
CA ILE A 118 -13.11 10.30 -1.09
C ILE A 118 -11.88 10.27 -2.00
N LEU A 119 -11.13 11.38 -2.05
CA LEU A 119 -9.93 11.47 -2.89
C LEU A 119 -8.80 10.55 -2.42
N MET A 120 -8.59 10.44 -1.10
CA MET A 120 -7.59 9.52 -0.54
C MET A 120 -7.83 8.08 -0.95
N GLU A 121 -9.08 7.62 -0.93
CA GLU A 121 -9.45 6.27 -1.35
C GLU A 121 -9.31 6.10 -2.86
N ARG A 122 -9.73 7.10 -3.65
CA ARG A 122 -9.58 7.07 -5.10
C ARG A 122 -8.12 6.97 -5.53
N PHE A 123 -7.22 7.74 -4.91
CA PHE A 123 -5.80 7.75 -5.26
C PHE A 123 -5.08 6.52 -4.73
N ALA A 124 -5.41 6.04 -3.53
CA ALA A 124 -4.75 4.86 -2.96
C ALA A 124 -5.10 3.54 -3.67
N GLU A 125 -6.03 3.58 -4.63
CA GLU A 125 -6.45 2.42 -5.44
C GLU A 125 -6.02 2.54 -6.90
N ASP A 126 -5.26 3.58 -7.25
CA ASP A 126 -4.68 3.70 -8.58
C ASP A 126 -3.49 2.73 -8.72
N ALA A 127 -3.68 1.70 -9.55
CA ALA A 127 -2.68 0.65 -9.78
C ALA A 127 -1.35 1.20 -10.32
N GLY A 128 -1.40 2.23 -11.19
CA GLY A 128 -0.20 2.84 -11.74
C GLY A 128 0.58 3.64 -10.71
N LEU A 129 -0.11 4.28 -9.77
CA LEU A 129 0.50 4.98 -8.65
C LEU A 129 1.14 3.98 -7.68
N LEU A 130 0.39 2.95 -7.26
CA LEU A 130 0.89 1.91 -6.36
C LEU A 130 2.15 1.25 -6.93
N ALA A 131 2.17 0.93 -8.22
CA ALA A 131 3.36 0.37 -8.87
C ALA A 131 4.59 1.28 -8.78
N LYS A 132 4.44 2.59 -9.05
CA LYS A 132 5.56 3.56 -8.96
C LYS A 132 6.08 3.68 -7.54
N VAL A 133 5.18 3.80 -6.57
CA VAL A 133 5.53 3.97 -5.16
C VAL A 133 6.16 2.70 -4.60
N ARG A 134 5.64 1.53 -4.97
CA ARG A 134 6.20 0.22 -4.59
C ARG A 134 7.63 0.07 -5.08
N ASP A 135 7.92 0.40 -6.33
CA ASP A 135 9.27 0.37 -6.89
C ASP A 135 10.22 1.33 -6.14
N TYR A 136 9.75 2.54 -5.83
CA TYR A 136 10.50 3.50 -5.01
C TYR A 136 10.82 2.93 -3.61
N LEU A 137 9.81 2.43 -2.91
CA LEU A 137 9.97 1.89 -1.55
C LEU A 137 10.89 0.70 -1.54
N TRP A 138 10.76 -0.23 -2.49
CA TRP A 138 11.64 -1.39 -2.57
C TRP A 138 13.11 -0.99 -2.71
N LYS A 139 13.41 0.04 -3.51
CA LYS A 139 14.78 0.49 -3.77
C LYS A 139 15.38 1.33 -2.64
N ASN A 140 14.56 2.15 -1.95
CA ASN A 140 15.07 3.20 -1.08
C ASN A 140 14.67 3.06 0.38
N ALA A 141 13.61 2.32 0.70
CA ALA A 141 13.11 2.26 2.07
C ALA A 141 13.97 1.35 2.96
N HIS A 142 14.01 1.69 4.25
CA HIS A 142 14.62 0.85 5.28
C HIS A 142 13.54 0.12 6.08
N LEU A 143 13.76 -1.17 6.31
CA LEU A 143 13.08 -1.92 7.35
C LEU A 143 13.64 -1.45 8.70
N VAL A 144 12.74 -0.96 9.55
CA VAL A 144 13.07 -0.48 10.89
C VAL A 144 12.48 -1.42 11.92
N ALA A 145 13.30 -1.85 12.88
CA ALA A 145 12.90 -2.62 14.03
C ALA A 145 13.20 -1.84 15.31
N THR A 146 12.19 -1.70 16.16
CA THR A 146 12.31 -1.06 17.47
C THR A 146 11.71 -1.93 18.56
N VAL A 147 12.25 -1.83 19.78
CA VAL A 147 11.67 -2.51 20.94
C VAL A 147 10.37 -1.82 21.38
N VAL A 148 9.37 -2.63 21.71
CA VAL A 148 8.16 -2.14 22.36
C VAL A 148 8.52 -1.71 23.78
N SER A 149 8.19 -0.47 24.12
CA SER A 149 8.46 0.11 25.45
C SER A 149 7.98 -0.80 26.58
N GLY A 150 8.87 -1.16 27.49
CA GLY A 150 8.59 -2.05 28.63
C GLY A 150 8.81 -3.54 28.37
N LYS A 151 9.27 -3.93 27.17
CA LYS A 151 9.60 -5.32 26.81
C LYS A 151 11.09 -5.59 26.62
N GLU A 152 11.94 -4.70 27.10
CA GLU A 152 13.39 -4.78 26.91
C GLU A 152 14.00 -6.01 27.61
N GLU A 153 13.51 -6.36 28.80
CA GLU A 153 13.96 -7.55 29.54
C GLU A 153 13.41 -8.86 28.96
N GLU A 154 12.10 -8.90 28.65
CA GLU A 154 11.43 -10.05 28.01
C GLU A 154 12.05 -10.34 26.63
N GLY A 155 12.46 -9.28 25.93
CA GLY A 155 12.99 -9.28 24.59
C GLY A 155 14.49 -9.53 24.45
N ALA A 156 15.22 -9.91 25.50
CA ALA A 156 16.69 -9.96 25.49
C ALA A 156 17.30 -10.76 24.33
N LYS A 157 16.60 -11.79 23.81
CA LYS A 157 17.01 -12.57 22.63
C LYS A 157 16.93 -11.82 21.29
N PHE A 158 16.24 -10.68 21.25
CA PHE A 158 16.10 -9.80 20.09
C PHE A 158 16.85 -8.48 20.27
N ARG A 159 17.78 -8.40 21.24
CA ARG A 159 18.48 -7.16 21.60
C ARG A 159 19.20 -6.50 20.43
N ASP A 160 19.73 -7.31 19.51
CA ASP A 160 20.40 -6.82 18.29
C ASP A 160 19.45 -6.03 17.36
N TYR A 161 18.13 -6.13 17.58
CA TYR A 161 17.07 -5.52 16.77
C TYR A 161 16.25 -4.47 17.53
N PHE A 162 16.68 -4.04 18.72
CA PHE A 162 15.95 -3.05 19.52
C PHE A 162 15.95 -1.64 18.92
N ASP A 163 16.94 -1.33 18.08
CA ASP A 163 17.03 -0.12 17.27
C ASP A 163 17.86 -0.44 16.03
N HIS A 164 17.22 -1.12 15.07
CA HIS A 164 17.90 -1.63 13.88
C HIS A 164 17.23 -1.15 12.60
N HIS A 165 18.06 -0.76 11.63
CA HIS A 165 17.64 -0.14 10.38
C HIS A 165 18.46 -0.73 9.24
N GLU A 166 17.82 -1.30 8.24
CA GLU A 166 18.51 -1.80 7.05
C GLU A 166 17.68 -1.72 5.77
N PRO A 167 18.30 -1.64 4.58
CA PRO A 167 17.57 -1.57 3.32
C PRO A 167 16.67 -2.79 3.10
N ILE A 168 15.38 -2.54 2.77
CA ILE A 168 14.37 -3.61 2.64
C ILE A 168 14.71 -4.61 1.53
N ALA A 169 15.28 -4.16 0.41
CA ALA A 169 15.61 -5.03 -0.72
C ALA A 169 16.74 -6.04 -0.42
N THR A 170 17.61 -5.75 0.55
CA THR A 170 18.82 -6.53 0.81
C THR A 170 18.88 -7.14 2.20
N VAL A 171 17.79 -7.09 2.96
CA VAL A 171 17.71 -7.75 4.27
C VAL A 171 17.97 -9.26 4.13
N PRO A 172 18.95 -9.83 4.85
CA PRO A 172 19.20 -11.27 4.86
C PRO A 172 18.06 -12.05 5.49
N SER A 173 17.75 -13.23 4.94
CA SER A 173 16.64 -14.09 5.40
C SER A 173 16.62 -14.32 6.91
N HIS A 174 17.75 -14.69 7.52
CA HIS A 174 17.81 -14.97 8.95
C HIS A 174 17.49 -13.75 9.83
N ARG A 175 17.89 -12.54 9.42
CA ARG A 175 17.58 -11.29 10.15
C ARG A 175 16.11 -10.92 9.98
N ALA A 176 15.59 -10.98 8.76
CA ALA A 176 14.17 -10.77 8.50
C ALA A 176 13.30 -11.71 9.36
N LEU A 177 13.60 -13.01 9.39
CA LEU A 177 12.85 -13.98 10.19
C LEU A 177 12.99 -13.72 11.70
N ALA A 178 14.15 -13.30 12.19
CA ALA A 178 14.33 -12.93 13.60
C ALA A 178 13.48 -11.70 13.98
N MET A 179 13.49 -10.68 13.13
CA MET A 179 12.67 -9.47 13.30
C MET A 179 11.17 -9.79 13.26
N PHE A 180 10.69 -10.58 12.29
CA PHE A 180 9.28 -11.00 12.22
C PHE A 180 8.88 -11.86 13.42
N ARG A 181 9.78 -12.71 13.92
CA ARG A 181 9.53 -13.47 15.16
C ARG A 181 9.39 -12.54 16.35
N GLY A 182 10.28 -11.57 16.52
CA GLY A 182 10.19 -10.56 17.58
C GLY A 182 8.89 -9.76 17.52
N ARG A 183 8.41 -9.42 16.31
CA ARG A 183 7.10 -8.79 16.10
C ARG A 183 5.94 -9.70 16.52
N ASN A 184 5.96 -10.97 16.11
CA ASN A 184 4.88 -11.91 16.42
C ASN A 184 4.80 -12.25 17.93
N GLU A 185 5.94 -12.25 18.61
CA GLU A 185 6.02 -12.35 20.08
C GLU A 185 5.68 -11.02 20.78
N GLY A 186 5.43 -9.96 20.00
CA GLY A 186 5.04 -8.64 20.49
C GLY A 186 6.16 -7.88 21.19
N VAL A 187 7.43 -8.27 21.02
CA VAL A 187 8.61 -7.61 21.59
C VAL A 187 9.09 -6.48 20.71
N LEU A 188 9.06 -6.68 19.39
CA LEU A 188 9.50 -5.70 18.40
C LEU A 188 8.30 -5.08 17.69
N GLN A 189 8.45 -3.82 17.30
CA GLN A 189 7.64 -3.16 16.30
C GLN A 189 8.46 -3.07 15.01
N LEU A 190 7.85 -3.44 13.89
CA LEU A 190 8.44 -3.26 12.57
C LEU A 190 7.68 -2.17 11.83
N SER A 191 8.40 -1.31 11.13
CA SER A 191 7.86 -0.29 10.24
C SER A 191 8.74 -0.12 9.01
N LEU A 192 8.20 0.54 8.00
CA LEU A 192 8.95 0.90 6.79
C LEU A 192 9.28 2.40 6.82
N ASN A 193 10.56 2.73 6.90
CA ASN A 193 11.02 4.11 6.73
C ASN A 193 11.24 4.39 5.24
N ALA A 194 10.34 5.17 4.64
CA ALA A 194 10.38 5.54 3.24
C ALA A 194 11.44 6.60 2.89
N ASP A 195 11.96 7.33 3.87
CA ASP A 195 12.95 8.39 3.68
C ASP A 195 14.10 8.24 4.70
N PRO A 196 14.92 7.17 4.60
CA PRO A 196 15.95 6.85 5.60
C PRO A 196 17.12 7.84 5.67
N GLN A 197 17.16 8.80 4.75
CA GLN A 197 18.13 9.89 4.74
C GLN A 197 17.83 10.99 5.78
N PHE A 198 16.66 10.94 6.43
CA PHE A 198 16.28 11.83 7.51
C PHE A 198 16.11 11.06 8.82
N ASP A 199 16.59 11.63 9.91
CA ASP A 199 16.45 11.05 11.26
C ASP A 199 14.99 11.05 11.74
N GLU A 200 14.21 12.03 11.29
CA GLU A 200 12.77 12.15 11.53
C GLU A 200 12.01 12.19 10.21
N PRO A 201 10.74 11.70 10.18
CA PRO A 201 9.92 11.77 8.98
C PRO A 201 9.85 13.22 8.44
N PRO A 202 10.29 13.47 7.19
CA PRO A 202 10.31 14.81 6.66
C PRO A 202 8.90 15.36 6.52
N LYS A 203 8.78 16.69 6.56
CA LYS A 203 7.50 17.37 6.34
C LYS A 203 6.91 17.02 4.99
N GLU A 204 7.76 16.86 3.97
CA GLU A 204 7.43 16.43 2.61
C GLU A 204 8.30 15.21 2.27
N SER A 205 7.67 14.05 2.15
CA SER A 205 8.33 12.80 1.76
C SER A 205 8.49 12.72 0.24
N HIS A 206 9.48 11.99 -0.25
CA HIS A 206 9.58 11.72 -1.68
C HIS A 206 8.36 10.94 -2.21
N GLY A 207 7.72 10.12 -1.37
CA GLY A 207 6.48 9.43 -1.72
C GLY A 207 5.33 10.40 -2.04
N GLU A 208 5.26 11.56 -1.37
CA GLU A 208 4.28 12.60 -1.70
C GLU A 208 4.55 13.19 -3.09
N GLN A 209 5.82 13.38 -3.46
CA GLN A 209 6.19 13.89 -4.79
C GLN A 209 5.80 12.93 -5.92
N ILE A 210 5.99 11.61 -5.72
CA ILE A 210 5.54 10.61 -6.69
C ILE A 210 4.02 10.69 -6.91
N ILE A 211 3.24 10.93 -5.85
CA ILE A 211 1.79 11.10 -5.93
C ILE A 211 1.45 12.39 -6.69
N ILE A 212 2.11 13.50 -6.39
CA ILE A 212 1.92 14.80 -7.08
C ILE A 212 2.16 14.64 -8.58
N ASP A 213 3.29 14.04 -8.95
CA ASP A 213 3.69 13.85 -10.35
C ASP A 213 2.74 12.90 -11.08
N HIS A 214 2.34 11.80 -10.43
CA HIS A 214 1.40 10.85 -11.01
C HIS A 214 0.04 11.50 -11.27
N LEU A 215 -0.47 12.29 -10.33
CA LEU A 215 -1.76 12.97 -10.44
C LEU A 215 -1.70 14.23 -11.32
N GLY A 216 -0.52 14.63 -11.78
CA GLY A 216 -0.31 15.87 -12.54
C GLY A 216 -0.68 17.12 -11.74
N LEU A 217 -0.55 17.07 -10.42
CA LEU A 217 -0.97 18.14 -9.53
C LEU A 217 -0.07 19.37 -9.69
N ARG A 218 -0.64 20.47 -10.20
CA ARG A 218 0.01 21.77 -10.28
C ARG A 218 -0.46 22.67 -9.15
N LEU A 219 0.49 23.24 -8.43
CA LEU A 219 0.28 24.12 -7.28
C LEU A 219 0.75 25.52 -7.66
N ASN A 220 -0.19 26.43 -7.88
CA ASN A 220 0.04 27.80 -8.36
C ASN A 220 -0.38 28.85 -7.31
N ASN A 221 -0.40 28.48 -6.03
CA ASN A 221 -0.92 29.27 -4.91
C ASN A 221 -2.40 29.64 -5.08
N ALA A 222 -3.18 28.75 -5.68
CA ALA A 222 -4.63 28.89 -5.77
C ALA A 222 -5.29 28.57 -4.40
N PRO A 223 -6.50 29.09 -4.11
CA PRO A 223 -7.15 28.93 -2.81
C PRO A 223 -7.25 27.48 -2.30
N ALA A 224 -7.52 26.51 -3.18
CA ALA A 224 -7.61 25.11 -2.79
C ALA A 224 -6.25 24.38 -2.64
N ASP A 225 -5.13 24.98 -3.05
CA ASP A 225 -3.85 24.28 -3.11
C ASP A 225 -3.36 23.79 -1.75
N GLY A 226 -3.65 24.54 -0.67
CA GLY A 226 -3.36 24.10 0.70
C GLY A 226 -4.13 22.83 1.07
N TRP A 227 -5.41 22.77 0.72
CA TRP A 227 -6.24 21.57 0.94
C TRP A 227 -5.80 20.40 0.05
N ARG A 228 -5.49 20.63 -1.23
CA ARG A 228 -5.01 19.60 -2.17
C ARG A 228 -3.68 19.00 -1.73
N LYS A 229 -2.73 19.81 -1.23
CA LYS A 229 -1.51 19.32 -0.57
C LYS A 229 -1.82 18.44 0.64
N GLY A 230 -2.78 18.87 1.46
CA GLY A 230 -3.26 18.07 2.59
C GLY A 230 -3.81 16.70 2.17
N VAL A 231 -4.60 16.66 1.09
CA VAL A 231 -5.09 15.40 0.50
C VAL A 231 -3.94 14.49 0.12
N VAL A 232 -2.93 14.98 -0.60
CA VAL A 232 -1.76 14.19 -1.02
C VAL A 232 -1.00 13.63 0.20
N SER A 233 -0.68 14.47 1.18
CA SER A 233 0.08 14.02 2.36
C SER A 233 -0.68 12.96 3.16
N TRP A 234 -2.01 13.08 3.25
CA TRP A 234 -2.85 12.09 3.91
C TRP A 234 -2.96 10.80 3.10
N THR A 235 -3.13 10.88 1.77
CA THR A 235 -3.10 9.72 0.86
C THR A 235 -1.80 8.95 1.04
N TRP A 236 -0.66 9.64 1.09
CA TRP A 236 0.64 9.04 1.33
C TRP A 236 0.69 8.34 2.70
N ARG A 237 0.54 9.10 3.78
CA ARG A 237 0.85 8.62 5.14
C ARG A 237 -0.17 7.64 5.70
N ILE A 238 -1.46 7.79 5.35
CA ILE A 238 -2.55 7.05 5.99
C ILE A 238 -3.02 5.87 5.13
N LYS A 239 -2.86 5.94 3.81
CA LYS A 239 -3.34 4.90 2.89
C LYS A 239 -2.19 4.19 2.17
N VAL A 240 -1.47 4.89 1.29
CA VAL A 240 -0.49 4.28 0.39
C VAL A 240 0.69 3.65 1.14
N LEU A 241 1.33 4.40 2.04
CA LEU A 241 2.47 3.89 2.82
C LEU A 241 2.07 2.69 3.69
N MET A 242 0.94 2.77 4.40
CA MET A 242 0.43 1.68 5.25
C MET A 242 0.09 0.42 4.45
N HIS A 243 -0.51 0.59 3.27
CA HIS A 243 -0.85 -0.51 2.37
C HIS A 243 0.41 -1.19 1.85
N LEU A 244 1.35 -0.42 1.31
CA LEU A 244 2.58 -0.93 0.72
C LEU A 244 3.57 -1.44 1.78
N GLU A 245 3.59 -0.89 2.99
CA GLU A 245 4.34 -1.46 4.11
C GLU A 245 3.88 -2.88 4.39
N THR A 246 2.56 -3.10 4.50
CA THR A 246 2.02 -4.45 4.76
C THR A 246 2.38 -5.42 3.63
N GLU A 247 2.24 -4.97 2.38
CA GLU A 247 2.55 -5.77 1.20
C GLU A 247 4.05 -6.14 1.13
N LEU A 248 4.93 -5.15 1.22
CA LEU A 248 6.37 -5.33 1.11
C LEU A 248 6.93 -6.15 2.27
N MET A 249 6.39 -5.99 3.48
CA MET A 249 6.73 -6.86 4.62
C MET A 249 6.34 -8.31 4.34
N GLY A 250 5.20 -8.55 3.71
CA GLY A 250 4.80 -9.88 3.23
C GLY A 250 5.80 -10.44 2.23
N THR A 251 6.20 -9.66 1.24
CA THR A 251 7.20 -10.05 0.23
C THR A 251 8.56 -10.40 0.85
N VAL A 252 9.04 -9.58 1.79
CA VAL A 252 10.30 -9.86 2.51
C VAL A 252 10.20 -11.16 3.29
N ARG A 253 9.07 -11.37 3.96
CA ARG A 253 8.83 -12.59 4.74
C ARG A 253 8.83 -13.83 3.86
N GLU A 254 8.06 -13.82 2.77
CA GLU A 254 8.00 -14.94 1.81
C GLU A 254 9.39 -15.27 1.25
N ARG A 255 10.12 -14.24 0.80
CA ARG A 255 11.51 -14.41 0.32
C ARG A 255 12.42 -15.03 1.38
N ALA A 256 12.28 -14.59 2.63
CA ALA A 256 13.10 -15.09 3.72
C ALA A 256 12.77 -16.55 4.08
N GLU A 257 11.49 -16.92 4.10
CA GLU A 257 11.02 -18.29 4.32
C GLU A 257 11.50 -19.23 3.20
N ASP A 258 11.39 -18.82 1.94
CA ASP A 258 11.87 -19.58 0.79
C ASP A 258 13.38 -19.84 0.84
N GLU A 259 14.18 -18.82 1.18
CA GLU A 259 15.62 -18.99 1.32
C GLU A 259 15.98 -19.96 2.46
N ALA A 260 15.29 -19.87 3.60
CA ALA A 260 15.49 -20.77 4.73
C ALA A 260 15.15 -22.21 4.35
N ILE A 261 14.02 -22.45 3.68
CA ILE A 261 13.61 -23.77 3.19
C ILE A 261 14.66 -24.35 2.24
N ASN A 262 15.20 -23.53 1.32
CA ASN A 262 16.23 -23.97 0.37
C ASN A 262 17.56 -24.34 1.05
N VAL A 263 17.92 -23.67 2.15
CA VAL A 263 19.09 -24.06 2.96
C VAL A 263 18.82 -25.38 3.68
N PHE A 264 17.65 -25.55 4.29
CA PHE A 264 17.29 -26.81 4.95
C PHE A 264 17.22 -27.99 3.98
N ALA A 265 16.66 -27.78 2.78
CA ALA A 265 16.58 -28.81 1.74
C ALA A 265 17.97 -29.28 1.29
N ARG A 266 18.92 -28.35 1.13
CA ARG A 266 20.33 -28.67 0.81
C ARG A 266 21.00 -29.46 1.94
N ASN A 267 20.89 -28.98 3.18
CA ASN A 267 21.47 -29.68 4.32
C ASN A 267 20.89 -31.10 4.50
N LEU A 268 19.58 -31.28 4.25
CA LEU A 268 18.94 -32.59 4.31
C LEU A 268 19.40 -33.50 3.18
N HIS A 269 19.59 -32.96 1.97
CA HIS A 269 20.13 -33.72 0.84
C HIS A 269 21.55 -34.24 1.15
N ASP A 270 22.42 -33.38 1.69
CA ASP A 270 23.79 -33.73 2.08
C ASP A 270 23.85 -34.73 3.24
N LEU A 271 22.80 -34.82 4.06
CA LEU A 271 22.69 -35.81 5.15
C LEU A 271 22.16 -37.18 4.68
N LEU A 272 21.41 -37.21 3.58
CA LEU A 272 20.79 -38.43 3.05
C LEU A 272 21.63 -39.11 1.97
N MET A 273 22.59 -38.39 1.38
CA MET A 273 23.56 -38.86 0.39
C MET A 273 24.90 -39.19 1.05
#